data_AF-A0A351UHV6-F1
#
_entry.id   AF-A0A351UHV6-F1
#
_cell.length_a   1.000
_cell.length_b   1.000
_cell.length_c   1.000
_cell.angle_alpha   90.00
_cell.angle_beta   90.00
_cell.angle_gamma   90.00
#
_symmetry.space_group_name_H-M   'P 1'
#
loop_
_entity.id
_entity.type
_entity.pdbx_description
1 polymer ?
#
loop_
_entity_poly.entity_id
_entity_poly.type
_entity_poly.pdbx_seq_one_letter_code
_entity_poly.pdbx_strand_id
1 'polypeptide(L)'
;MKTRDWIKRYFTDEQAPEALIILFPYGSKEGHREVERVKRDAIIISRGSLKKLKEAVDAAIWDYRDILAGEEADPWLIGELRRWGVKE
;
A
#
# COMPACT_ATOMS: atom_id res chain seq x y z
N MET A 1 -9.58 -7.89 -3.56
CA MET A 1 -9.83 -6.46 -3.77
C MET A 1 -8.66 -5.88 -4.55
N LYS A 2 -8.87 -5.06 -5.58
CA LYS A 2 -7.77 -4.56 -6.43
C LYS A 2 -7.16 -3.28 -5.83
N THR A 3 -5.92 -2.96 -6.17
CA THR A 3 -5.24 -1.71 -5.75
C THR A 3 -6.12 -0.45 -5.91
N ARG A 4 -6.88 -0.32 -7.01
CA ARG A 4 -7.77 0.83 -7.25
C ARG A 4 -8.89 0.97 -6.21
N ASP A 5 -9.40 -0.14 -5.69
CA ASP A 5 -10.45 -0.12 -4.67
C ASP A 5 -9.90 0.41 -3.34
N TRP A 6 -8.64 0.10 -3.02
CA TRP A 6 -7.95 0.65 -1.85
C TRP A 6 -7.68 2.14 -1.99
N ILE A 7 -7.27 2.61 -3.17
CA ILE A 7 -7.05 4.04 -3.42
C ILE A 7 -8.32 4.85 -3.15
N LYS A 8 -9.46 4.42 -3.68
CA LYS A 8 -10.76 5.09 -3.48
C LYS A 8 -11.22 5.15 -2.01
N ARG A 9 -10.69 4.29 -1.15
CA ARG A 9 -11.04 4.24 0.28
C ARG A 9 -10.21 5.21 1.11
N TYR A 10 -8.99 5.50 0.69
CA TYR A 10 -8.00 6.24 1.47
C TYR A 10 -7.73 7.64 0.92
N PHE A 11 -7.94 7.85 -0.38
CA PHE A 11 -7.64 9.10 -1.07
C PHE A 11 -8.91 9.69 -1.67
N THR A 12 -8.99 11.01 -1.69
CA THR A 12 -10.06 11.71 -2.42
C THR A 12 -9.93 11.50 -3.92
N ASP A 13 -10.99 11.77 -4.68
CA ASP A 13 -10.95 11.67 -6.14
C ASP A 13 -9.88 12.57 -6.77
N GLU A 14 -9.58 13.71 -6.14
CA GLU A 14 -8.52 14.65 -6.54
C GLU A 14 -7.11 14.09 -6.28
N GLN A 15 -6.95 13.30 -5.21
CA GLN A 15 -5.68 12.70 -4.82
C GLN A 15 -5.41 11.35 -5.50
N ALA A 16 -6.45 10.66 -5.97
CA ALA A 16 -6.34 9.34 -6.55
C ALA A 16 -5.37 9.24 -7.75
N PRO A 17 -5.31 10.22 -8.68
CA PRO A 17 -4.31 10.22 -9.74
C PRO A 17 -2.87 10.27 -9.21
N GLU A 18 -2.61 11.11 -8.22
CA GLU A 18 -1.27 11.25 -7.62
C GLU A 18 -0.88 9.98 -6.84
N ALA A 19 -1.81 9.39 -6.10
CA ALA A 19 -1.59 8.13 -5.41
C ALA A 19 -1.24 6.99 -6.39
N LEU A 20 -1.90 6.94 -7.55
CA LEU A 20 -1.58 5.99 -8.62
C LEU A 20 -0.17 6.21 -9.19
N ILE A 21 0.23 7.47 -9.40
CA ILE A 21 1.58 7.82 -9.85
C ILE A 21 2.62 7.36 -8.84
N ILE A 22 2.38 7.59 -7.55
CA ILE A 22 3.29 7.17 -6.47
C ILE A 22 3.41 5.64 -6.39
N LEU A 23 2.32 4.89 -6.64
CA LEU A 23 2.32 3.42 -6.60
C LEU A 23 2.91 2.77 -7.86
N PHE A 24 2.95 3.49 -8.98
CA PHE A 24 3.37 2.96 -10.28
C PHE A 24 4.79 2.36 -10.29
N PRO A 25 5.82 2.95 -9.64
CA PRO A 25 7.17 2.42 -9.62
C PRO A 25 7.25 1.00 -9.03
N TYR A 26 6.43 0.68 -8.02
CA TYR A 26 6.44 -0.66 -7.43
C TYR A 26 5.77 -1.68 -8.36
N GLY A 27 6.46 -2.80 -8.62
CA GLY A 27 6.08 -3.80 -9.62
C GLY A 27 6.51 -3.50 -11.07
N SER A 28 7.22 -2.39 -11.34
CA SER A 28 7.71 -2.08 -12.70
C SER A 28 9.09 -2.64 -13.06
N LYS A 29 9.82 -3.21 -12.07
CA LYS A 29 11.15 -3.79 -12.21
C LYS A 29 11.15 -5.27 -11.88
N GLU A 30 12.06 -6.00 -12.49
CA GLU A 30 12.33 -7.40 -12.18
C GLU A 30 12.84 -7.53 -10.73
N GLY A 31 12.27 -8.46 -9.97
CA GLY A 31 12.59 -8.67 -8.56
C GLY A 31 11.58 -8.09 -7.55
N HIS A 32 10.68 -7.18 -7.96
CA HIS A 32 9.54 -6.79 -7.12
C HIS A 32 8.58 -7.98 -6.95
N ARG A 33 8.20 -8.28 -5.70
CA ARG A 33 7.34 -9.42 -5.35
C ARG A 33 6.03 -8.94 -4.77
N GLU A 34 5.03 -9.81 -4.80
CA GLU A 34 3.76 -9.61 -4.07
C GLU A 34 3.09 -8.25 -4.35
N VAL A 35 3.15 -7.81 -5.62
CA VAL A 35 2.87 -6.43 -6.03
C VAL A 35 1.53 -5.90 -5.49
N GLU A 36 0.45 -6.66 -5.60
CA GLU A 36 -0.85 -6.22 -5.09
C GLU A 36 -0.92 -6.15 -3.56
N ARG A 37 -0.25 -7.07 -2.84
CA ARG A 37 -0.19 -7.04 -1.37
C ARG A 37 0.59 -5.84 -0.87
N VAL A 38 1.78 -5.63 -1.41
CA VAL A 38 2.64 -4.50 -1.04
C VAL A 38 1.96 -3.16 -1.35
N LYS A 39 1.30 -3.03 -2.52
CA LYS A 39 0.56 -1.82 -2.86
C LYS A 39 -0.61 -1.57 -1.93
N ARG A 40 -1.38 -2.61 -1.58
CA ARG A 40 -2.45 -2.53 -0.57
C ARG A 40 -1.91 -2.02 0.75
N ASP A 41 -0.86 -2.64 1.28
CA ASP A 41 -0.37 -2.34 2.62
C ASP A 41 0.27 -0.95 2.67
N ALA A 42 1.00 -0.55 1.63
CA ALA A 42 1.49 0.82 1.48
C ALA A 42 0.33 1.85 1.49
N ILE A 43 -0.79 1.56 0.82
CA ILE A 43 -2.00 2.41 0.87
C ILE A 43 -2.55 2.50 2.29
N ILE A 44 -2.72 1.37 2.98
CA ILE A 44 -3.31 1.34 4.33
C ILE A 44 -2.40 2.07 5.34
N ILE A 45 -1.10 1.79 5.32
CA ILE A 45 -0.08 2.42 6.18
C ILE A 45 -0.03 3.93 5.94
N SER A 46 -0.25 4.38 4.70
CA SER A 46 -0.26 5.81 4.37
C SER A 46 -1.39 6.60 5.04
N ARG A 47 -2.49 5.93 5.40
CA ARG A 47 -3.69 6.55 6.02
C ARG A 47 -4.20 7.75 5.22
N GLY A 48 -4.14 7.67 3.89
CA GLY A 48 -4.60 8.74 2.98
C GLY A 48 -3.61 9.89 2.79
N SER A 49 -2.39 9.80 3.34
CA SER A 49 -1.35 10.80 3.13
C SER A 49 -0.48 10.43 1.92
N LEU A 50 -0.48 11.27 0.88
CA LEU A 50 0.38 11.09 -0.30
C LEU A 50 1.86 11.06 0.08
N LYS A 51 2.28 11.86 1.07
CA LYS A 51 3.66 11.86 1.59
C LYS A 51 4.02 10.48 2.18
N LYS A 52 3.19 9.96 3.08
CA LYS A 52 3.43 8.64 3.70
C LYS A 52 3.35 7.50 2.70
N LEU A 53 2.46 7.63 1.70
CA LEU A 53 2.39 6.67 0.60
C LEU A 53 3.70 6.61 -0.16
N LYS A 54 4.29 7.78 -0.47
CA LYS A 54 5.58 7.86 -1.14
C LYS A 54 6.68 7.23 -0.29
N GLU A 55 6.74 7.56 1.00
CA GLU A 55 7.72 6.97 1.93
C GLU A 55 7.60 5.43 2.00
N ALA A 56 6.36 4.91 2.05
CA ALA A 56 6.12 3.47 2.05
C ALA A 56 6.52 2.80 0.73
N VAL A 57 6.25 3.43 -0.42
CA VAL A 57 6.68 2.89 -1.72
C VAL A 57 8.20 2.94 -1.87
N ASP A 58 8.85 4.02 -1.45
CA ASP A 58 10.30 4.13 -1.48
C ASP A 58 10.95 3.03 -0.62
N ALA A 59 10.39 2.75 0.57
CA ALA A 59 10.82 1.64 1.42
C ALA A 59 10.60 0.27 0.75
N ALA A 60 9.43 0.06 0.13
CA ALA A 60 9.11 -1.18 -0.57
C ALA A 60 10.08 -1.50 -1.72
N ILE A 61 10.50 -0.46 -2.46
CA ILE A 61 11.47 -0.58 -3.55
C ILE A 61 12.82 -1.09 -3.02
N TRP A 62 13.20 -0.69 -1.80
CA TRP A 62 14.41 -1.17 -1.15
C TRP A 62 14.25 -2.59 -0.59
N ASP A 63 13.23 -2.81 0.23
CA ASP A 63 12.83 -4.13 0.72
C ASP A 63 11.33 -4.18 0.97
N TYR A 64 10.63 -4.99 0.17
CA TYR A 64 9.17 -5.12 0.26
C TYR A 64 8.71 -5.77 1.57
N ARG A 65 9.59 -6.52 2.23
CA ARG A 65 9.29 -7.18 3.51
C ARG A 65 9.08 -6.17 4.63
N ASP A 66 9.65 -4.97 4.53
CA ASP A 66 9.42 -3.90 5.51
C ASP A 66 7.97 -3.42 5.49
N ILE A 67 7.33 -3.47 4.31
CA ILE A 67 5.91 -3.15 4.18
C ILE A 67 5.04 -4.30 4.70
N LEU A 68 5.39 -5.54 4.34
CA LEU A 68 4.61 -6.71 4.77
C LEU A 68 4.76 -7.01 6.27
N ALA A 69 5.87 -6.63 6.90
CA ALA A 69 6.05 -6.75 8.35
C ALA A 69 4.97 -5.97 9.14
N GLY A 70 4.36 -4.95 8.53
CA GLY A 70 3.23 -4.24 9.12
C GLY A 70 2.01 -5.13 9.35
N GLU A 71 1.85 -6.24 8.63
CA GLU A 71 0.76 -7.22 8.85
C GLU A 71 0.88 -7.92 10.22
N GLU A 72 2.06 -7.89 10.84
CA GLU A 72 2.31 -8.43 12.18
C GLU A 72 2.55 -7.32 13.23
N ALA A 73 3.06 -6.16 12.80
CA ALA A 73 3.59 -5.12 13.69
C ALA A 73 2.77 -3.82 13.76
N ASP A 74 1.93 -3.48 12.78
CA ASP A 74 1.10 -2.26 12.80
C ASP A 74 -0.37 -2.61 13.15
N PRO A 75 -0.84 -2.28 14.37
CA PRO A 75 -2.23 -2.53 14.77
C PRO A 75 -3.27 -1.91 13.83
N TRP A 76 -2.95 -0.80 13.17
CA TRP A 76 -3.84 -0.16 12.21
C TRP A 76 -4.01 -1.02 10.95
N LEU A 77 -2.89 -1.46 10.37
CA LEU A 77 -2.91 -2.32 9.18
C LEU A 77 -3.65 -3.62 9.49
N ILE A 78 -3.33 -4.27 10.61
CA ILE A 78 -4.01 -5.48 11.09
C ILE A 78 -5.52 -5.25 11.21
N GLY A 79 -5.93 -4.14 11.83
CA GLY A 79 -7.35 -3.80 12.00
C GLY A 79 -8.08 -3.62 10.66
N GLU A 80 -7.44 -2.99 9.69
CA GLU A 80 -7.99 -2.79 8.35
C GLU A 80 -8.08 -4.09 7.55
N LEU A 81 -7.04 -4.93 7.57
CA LEU A 81 -7.07 -6.23 6.90
C LEU A 81 -8.19 -7.11 7.47
N ARG A 82 -8.35 -7.13 8.79
CA ARG A 82 -9.46 -7.83 9.47
C ARG A 82 -10.82 -7.27 9.07
N ARG A 83 -10.98 -5.95 9.06
CA ARG A 83 -12.24 -5.27 8.67
C ARG A 83 -12.70 -5.68 7.28
N TRP A 84 -11.77 -5.87 6.35
CA TRP A 84 -12.07 -6.20 4.96
C TRP A 84 -11.97 -7.69 4.63
N GLY A 85 -11.82 -8.57 5.63
CA GLY A 85 -11.82 -10.02 5.47
C GLY A 85 -10.70 -10.53 4.57
N VAL A 86 -9.58 -9.81 4.52
CA VAL A 86 -8.42 -10.17 3.70
C VAL A 86 -7.68 -11.30 4.42
N LYS A 87 -7.77 -12.52 3.88
CA LYS A 87 -7.02 -13.68 4.40
C LYS A 87 -5.61 -13.66 3.83
N GLU A 88 -4.64 -13.96 4.68
CA GLU A 88 -3.23 -14.20 4.34
C GLU A 88 -3.08 -15.37 3.37
#